data_AF-A0A2H9P195-F1
#
_entry.id   AF-A0A2H9P195-F1
#
_cell.length_a   1.000
_cell.length_b   1.000
_cell.length_c   1.000
_cell.angle_alpha   90.00
_cell.angle_beta   90.00
_cell.angle_gamma   90.00
#
_symmetry.space_group_name_H-M   'P 1'
#
loop_
_entity.id
_entity.type
_entity.pdbx_description
1 polymer ?
#
loop_
_entity_poly.entity_id
_entity_poly.type
_entity_poly.pdbx_seq_one_letter_code
_entity_poly.pdbx_strand_id
1 'polypeptide(L)' 'MSSLEVINKDNQKISIKLKGIPLQYANALRRICLNGIPVFAIDTVDIIENSSVLPDEGLAHRLGLIP' A
#
# COMPACT_ATOMS: atom_id res chain seq x y z
N MET A 1 8.38 -12.83 -27.62
CA MET A 1 9.32 -12.31 -26.60
C MET A 1 8.55 -11.41 -25.67
N SER A 2 8.79 -11.50 -24.36
CA SER A 2 8.20 -10.59 -23.37
C SER A 2 8.86 -9.21 -23.46
N SER A 3 8.07 -8.14 -23.51
CA SER A 3 8.58 -6.77 -23.51
C SER A 3 7.88 -5.91 -22.46
N LEU A 4 8.61 -4.93 -21.94
CA LEU A 4 8.17 -3.99 -20.92
C LEU A 4 8.41 -2.57 -21.45
N GLU A 5 7.34 -1.79 -21.57
CA GLU A 5 7.36 -0.41 -22.06
C GLU A 5 6.83 0.52 -20.96
N VAL A 6 7.60 1.51 -20.53
CA VAL A 6 7.14 2.53 -19.57
C VAL A 6 6.43 3.63 -20.37
N ILE A 7 5.14 3.85 -20.09
CA ILE A 7 4.33 4.87 -20.76
C ILE A 7 4.53 6.23 -20.08
N ASN A 8 4.46 6.25 -18.76
CA ASN A 8 4.55 7.46 -17.96
C ASN A 8 5.11 7.14 -16.58
N LYS A 9 5.90 8.07 -16.03
CA LYS A 9 6.51 7.97 -14.71
C LYS A 9 6.46 9.32 -14.02
N ASP A 10 5.73 9.37 -12.92
CA ASP A 10 5.67 10.47 -11.96
C ASP A 10 6.25 10.01 -10.61
N ASN A 11 6.40 10.95 -9.68
CA ASN A 11 6.97 10.64 -8.35
C ASN A 11 6.10 9.67 -7.51
N GLN A 12 4.79 9.64 -7.75
CA GLN A 12 3.83 8.81 -6.99
C GLN A 12 3.20 7.70 -7.82
N LYS A 13 3.45 7.67 -9.14
CA LYS A 13 2.76 6.75 -10.06
C LYS A 13 3.65 6.35 -11.21
N ILE A 14 3.56 5.09 -11.60
CA ILE A 14 4.20 4.56 -12.80
C ILE A 14 3.17 3.79 -13.62
N SER A 15 3.18 3.99 -14.95
CA SER A 15 2.30 3.30 -15.89
C SER A 15 3.13 2.48 -16.86
N ILE A 16 2.94 1.16 -16.87
CA ILE A 16 3.77 0.20 -17.60
C ILE A 16 2.89 -0.66 -18.50
N LYS A 17 3.32 -0.90 -19.73
CA LYS A 17 2.71 -1.84 -20.66
C LYS A 17 3.55 -3.12 -20.71
N LEU A 18 2.93 -4.23 -20.33
CA LEU A 18 3.52 -5.56 -20.38
C LEU A 18 2.99 -6.30 -21.61
N LYS A 19 3.88 -6.83 -22.46
CA LYS A 19 3.52 -7.65 -23.62
C LYS A 19 4.20 -9.01 -23.53
N GLY A 20 3.54 -10.05 -24.01
CA GLY A 20 4.12 -11.40 -24.08
C GLY A 20 4.26 -12.11 -22.73
N ILE A 21 3.54 -11.66 -21.70
CA ILE A 21 3.48 -12.31 -20.39
C ILE A 21 2.10 -12.97 -20.22
N PRO A 22 2.03 -14.24 -19.77
CA PRO A 22 0.77 -14.88 -19.44
C PRO A 22 -0.02 -14.13 -18.36
N LEU A 23 -1.34 -14.09 -18.48
CA LEU A 23 -2.24 -13.34 -17.60
C LEU A 23 -2.04 -13.68 -16.11
N GLN A 24 -1.76 -14.94 -15.79
CA GLN A 24 -1.52 -15.41 -14.43
C GLN A 24 -0.34 -14.70 -13.75
N TYR A 25 0.76 -14.45 -14.45
CA TYR A 25 1.92 -13.75 -13.90
C TYR A 25 1.64 -12.25 -13.72
N ALA A 26 0.91 -11.63 -14.65
CA ALA A 26 0.50 -10.23 -14.51
C ALA A 26 -0.43 -10.03 -13.30
N ASN A 27 -1.38 -10.95 -13.07
CA ASN A 27 -2.25 -10.89 -11.91
C ASN A 27 -1.51 -11.22 -10.60
N ALA A 28 -0.54 -12.14 -10.62
CA ALA A 28 0.32 -12.42 -9.48
C ALA A 28 1.13 -11.18 -9.07
N LEU A 29 1.76 -10.49 -10.04
CA LEU A 29 2.49 -9.25 -9.80
C LEU A 29 1.57 -8.18 -9.18
N ARG A 30 0.36 -7.98 -9.72
CA ARG A 30 -0.64 -7.07 -9.16
C ARG A 30 -0.97 -7.39 -7.69
N ARG A 31 -1.15 -8.67 -7.35
CA ARG A 31 -1.43 -9.10 -5.97
C ARG A 31 -0.27 -8.83 -5.02
N ILE A 32 0.96 -9.07 -5.47
CA ILE A 32 2.17 -8.80 -4.69
C ILE A 32 2.33 -7.29 -4.45
N CYS A 33 2.10 -6.45 -5.47
CA CYS A 33 2.18 -5.01 -5.29
C CYS A 33 1.13 -4.45 -4.31
N LEU A 34 -0.02 -5.10 -4.16
CA LEU A 34 -1.08 -4.65 -3.25
C LEU A 34 -0.85 -5.13 -1.80
N ASN A 35 -0.46 -6.39 -1.61
CA ASN A 35 -0.47 -7.03 -0.28
C ASN A 35 0.82 -7.79 0.06
N GLY A 36 1.79 -7.85 -0.85
CA GLY A 36 3.02 -8.63 -0.68
C GLY A 36 4.22 -7.83 -0.21
N ILE A 37 4.12 -6.50 -0.18
CA ILE A 37 5.21 -5.62 0.22
C ILE A 37 4.98 -5.25 1.70
N PRO A 38 5.88 -5.65 2.62
CA PRO A 38 5.78 -5.25 4.01
C PRO A 38 6.02 -3.74 4.13
N VAL A 39 5.19 -3.08 4.94
CA VAL A 39 5.28 -1.65 5.24
C VAL A 39 5.24 -1.46 6.76
N PHE A 40 5.88 -0.41 7.25
CA PHE A 40 5.75 0.00 8.64
C PHE A 40 4.45 0.76 8.83
N ALA A 41 3.74 0.45 9.91
CA ALA A 41 2.58 1.19 10.37
C ALA A 41 2.53 1.11 11.90
N ILE A 42 1.79 2.02 12.53
CA ILE A 42 1.57 1.98 13.97
C ILE A 42 0.62 0.81 14.27
N ASP A 43 1.10 -0.17 15.05
CA ASP A 43 0.35 -1.39 15.38
C ASP A 43 -0.23 -1.37 16.80
N THR A 44 0.52 -0.86 17.77
CA THR A 44 0.07 -0.76 19.17
C THR A 44 0.23 0.68 19.66
N VAL A 45 -0.79 1.18 20.35
CA VAL A 45 -0.82 2.53 20.94
C VAL A 45 -1.19 2.40 22.41
N ASP A 46 -0.24 2.73 23.29
CA ASP A 46 -0.50 2.84 24.73
C ASP A 46 -0.88 4.28 25.07
N ILE A 47 -2.13 4.48 25.51
CA ILE A 47 -2.66 5.79 25.87
C ILE A 47 -2.54 5.97 27.38
N ILE A 48 -1.80 7.00 27.78
CA ILE A 48 -1.60 7.35 29.20
C ILE A 48 -2.75 8.22 29.71
N GLU A 49 -3.19 9.18 28.89
CA GLU A 49 -4.29 10.09 29.21
C GLU A 49 -4.95 10.57 27.90
N ASN A 50 -6.28 10.54 27.85
CA ASN A 50 -7.08 11.16 26.79
C ASN A 50 -8.28 11.88 27.40
N SER A 51 -8.24 13.21 27.39
CA SER A 51 -9.36 14.08 27.81
C SER A 51 -10.13 14.66 26.61
N SER A 52 -9.90 14.14 25.40
CA SER A 52 -10.54 14.63 24.18
C SER A 52 -11.97 14.10 24.04
N VAL A 53 -12.68 14.62 23.05
CA VAL A 53 -14.04 14.18 22.70
C VAL A 53 -14.03 12.84 21.95
N LEU A 54 -12.89 12.44 21.38
CA LEU A 54 -12.77 11.21 20.61
C LEU A 54 -12.36 10.03 21.51
N PRO A 55 -12.99 8.86 21.34
CA PRO A 55 -12.57 7.63 21.99
C PRO A 55 -11.15 7.22 21.58
N ASP A 56 -10.47 6.52 22.50
CA ASP A 56 -9.12 6.00 22.37
C ASP A 56 -8.93 5.13 21.12
N GLU A 57 -9.86 4.23 20.85
CA GLU A 57 -9.83 3.33 19.71
C GLU A 57 -9.95 4.10 18.39
N GLY A 58 -10.69 5.21 18.41
CA GLY A 58 -10.83 6.10 17.26
C GLY A 58 -9.52 6.82 16.94
N LEU A 59 -8.76 7.22 17.95
CA LEU A 59 -7.44 7.82 17.78
C LEU A 59 -6.42 6.76 17.34
N ALA A 60 -6.37 5.61 18.00
CA ALA A 60 -5.47 4.51 17.67
C ALA A 60 -5.70 4.01 16.23
N HIS A 61 -6.96 3.85 15.80
CA HIS A 61 -7.27 3.44 14.43
C HIS A 61 -6.77 4.45 13.39
N ARG A 62 -6.96 5.75 13.66
CA ARG A 62 -6.48 6.80 12.75
C ARG A 62 -4.95 6.85 12.69
N LEU A 63 -4.27 6.64 13.81
CA LEU A 63 -2.81 6.55 13.86
C LEU A 63 -2.28 5.37 13.02
N GLY A 64 -2.95 4.22 13.07
CA GLY A 64 -2.59 3.06 12.24
C GLY A 64 -2.77 3.26 10.73
N LEU A 65 -3.55 4.27 10.31
CA LEU A 65 -3.76 4.61 8.89
C LEU A 65 -2.82 5.70 8.36
N ILE A 66 -1.94 6.25 9.20
CA ILE A 66 -0.95 7.24 8.75
C ILE A 66 0.16 6.50 7.99
N PRO A 67 0.40 6.85 6.71
CA PRO A 67 1.47 6.27 5.91
C PRO A 67 2.86 6.82 6.26
#